data_AF-A0A5C7RSY0-F1
#
_entry.id   AF-A0A5C7RSY0-F1
#
_cell.length_a   1.000
_cell.length_b   1.000
_cell.length_c   1.000
_cell.angle_alpha   90.00
_cell.angle_beta   90.00
_cell.angle_gamma   90.00
#
_symmetry.space_group_name_H-M   'P 1'
#
loop_
_entity.id
_entity.type
_entity.pdbx_description
1 polymer ?
#
loop_
_entity_poly.entity_id
_entity_poly.type
_entity_poly.pdbx_seq_one_letter_code
_entity_poly.pdbx_strand_id
1 'polypeptide(L)'
;MKDQKHGRRPRLGRGRKGMVSCTTAIATALLALASSTASATGYPIGTPTPVDPGFSCLNFDTAGLLREMTITPVDGARGYNDGTLDLTVVYYQSTAGWILDWYQENTGPTIRHAIVQDGDATSHAYTYNPPVTSDRQLHGDEAPSRVGKPMQYKPLVRATFCYATEAPPNYGGCSPGEWRGNEFWPVGINFDDSLITYFGNGAWEDSLINALDYPDDDPGLQGAKAALLKQAVAALLNAGTDWVNYPLSVDQVTQFTRFALESNDIEAVRPLTSTLSAYNSLGCVS
;
A
#
# COMPACT_ATOMS: atom_id res chain seq x y z
N MET A 1 -36.22 -64.45 -61.24
CA MET A 1 -37.19 -63.65 -60.45
C MET A 1 -36.68 -62.22 -60.52
N LYS A 2 -37.22 -61.34 -61.39
CA LYS A 2 -38.40 -60.46 -61.17
C LYS A 2 -38.33 -59.82 -59.77
N ASP A 3 -38.27 -58.51 -59.56
CA ASP A 3 -38.89 -57.41 -60.31
C ASP A 3 -38.20 -56.04 -60.09
N GLN A 4 -38.35 -55.18 -61.10
CA GLN A 4 -38.12 -53.73 -61.11
C GLN A 4 -39.23 -52.95 -60.37
N LYS A 5 -38.89 -51.80 -59.76
CA LYS A 5 -39.65 -50.52 -59.78
C LYS A 5 -38.90 -49.43 -58.99
N HIS A 6 -38.24 -48.48 -59.64
CA HIS A 6 -38.74 -47.14 -60.02
C HIS A 6 -39.09 -46.18 -58.86
N GLY A 7 -38.16 -45.25 -58.59
CA GLY A 7 -38.39 -43.81 -58.82
C GLY A 7 -39.06 -42.99 -57.72
N ARG A 8 -38.32 -42.00 -57.21
CA ARG A 8 -38.60 -40.54 -57.29
C ARG A 8 -37.74 -39.77 -56.28
N ARG A 9 -36.93 -38.83 -56.77
CA ARG A 9 -36.51 -37.63 -55.99
C ARG A 9 -37.73 -36.70 -55.90
N PRO A 10 -37.93 -35.87 -54.85
CA PRO A 10 -37.24 -34.56 -54.84
C PRO A 10 -37.08 -33.82 -53.49
N ARG A 11 -36.39 -32.68 -53.61
CA ARG A 11 -36.48 -31.40 -52.87
C ARG A 11 -35.67 -31.20 -51.58
N LEU A 12 -34.59 -30.43 -51.76
CA LEU A 12 -34.00 -29.54 -50.76
C LEU A 12 -35.07 -28.60 -50.19
N GLY A 13 -35.24 -28.64 -48.87
CA GLY A 13 -35.92 -27.63 -48.07
C GLY A 13 -34.89 -26.90 -47.20
N ARG A 14 -34.60 -25.65 -47.55
CA ARG A 14 -33.70 -24.73 -46.86
C ARG A 14 -34.40 -24.21 -45.61
N GLY A 15 -34.12 -24.79 -44.44
CA GLY A 15 -34.63 -24.35 -43.14
C GLY A 15 -33.68 -23.36 -42.48
N ARG A 16 -34.05 -22.07 -42.49
CA ARG A 16 -33.43 -20.97 -41.75
C ARG A 16 -33.21 -21.35 -40.27
N LYS A 17 -31.97 -21.39 -39.81
CA LYS A 17 -31.65 -21.33 -38.38
C LYS A 17 -31.86 -19.90 -37.92
N GLY A 18 -32.82 -19.69 -37.02
CA GLY A 18 -33.01 -18.44 -36.30
C GLY A 18 -31.78 -18.19 -35.43
N MET A 19 -31.05 -17.12 -35.78
CA MET A 19 -29.92 -16.63 -35.02
C MET A 19 -30.48 -15.76 -33.90
N VAL A 20 -30.49 -16.31 -32.68
CA VAL A 20 -30.75 -15.55 -31.45
C VAL A 20 -29.54 -14.66 -31.22
N SER A 21 -29.66 -13.39 -31.60
CA SER A 21 -28.65 -12.37 -31.32
C SER A 21 -29.04 -11.68 -30.02
N CYS A 22 -28.56 -12.19 -28.90
CA CYS A 22 -28.48 -11.42 -27.65
C CYS A 22 -27.31 -10.45 -27.79
N THR A 23 -27.56 -9.26 -28.34
CA THR A 23 -26.62 -8.13 -28.27
C THR A 23 -26.72 -7.50 -26.89
N THR A 24 -25.88 -7.95 -25.96
CA THR A 24 -25.54 -7.18 -24.77
C THR A 24 -24.71 -5.98 -25.23
N ALA A 25 -25.27 -4.78 -25.13
CA ALA A 25 -24.54 -3.55 -25.35
C ALA A 25 -23.51 -3.39 -24.21
N ILE A 26 -22.27 -3.78 -24.46
CA ILE A 26 -21.13 -3.38 -23.62
C ILE A 26 -20.84 -1.93 -24.00
N ALA A 27 -21.24 -0.99 -23.13
CA ALA A 27 -20.89 0.41 -23.27
C ALA A 27 -19.36 0.53 -23.19
N THR A 28 -18.72 0.74 -24.34
CA THR A 28 -17.29 1.06 -24.42
C THR A 28 -17.13 2.49 -23.91
N ALA A 29 -16.83 2.64 -22.62
CA ALA A 29 -16.37 3.91 -22.08
C ALA A 29 -14.96 4.16 -22.63
N LEU A 30 -14.88 4.94 -23.70
CA LEU A 30 -13.62 5.53 -24.18
C LEU A 30 -13.19 6.59 -23.15
N LEU A 31 -12.44 6.16 -22.14
CA LEU A 31 -11.70 7.08 -21.27
C LEU A 31 -10.59 7.70 -22.11
N ALA A 32 -10.75 8.97 -22.48
CA ALA A 32 -9.67 9.75 -23.06
C ALA A 32 -8.62 9.98 -21.96
N LEU A 33 -7.58 9.14 -21.95
CA LEU A 33 -6.38 9.36 -21.14
C LEU A 33 -5.66 10.59 -21.68
N ALA A 34 -5.98 11.76 -21.14
CA ALA A 34 -5.15 12.93 -21.29
C ALA A 34 -3.81 12.63 -20.61
N SER A 35 -2.77 12.44 -21.41
CA SER A 35 -1.38 12.34 -20.96
C SER A 35 -0.91 13.71 -20.48
N SER A 36 -1.32 14.07 -19.27
CA SER A 36 -0.70 15.17 -18.53
C SER A 36 0.66 14.68 -18.03
N THR A 37 1.74 15.21 -18.59
CA THR A 37 3.07 15.16 -17.97
C THR A 37 3.04 16.05 -16.73
N ALA A 38 2.50 15.54 -15.64
CA ALA A 38 2.66 16.17 -14.33
C ALA A 38 4.11 15.95 -13.89
N SER A 39 4.96 16.93 -14.17
CA SER A 39 6.22 17.11 -13.44
C SER A 39 5.86 17.69 -12.08
N ALA A 40 5.75 16.83 -11.07
CA ALA A 40 5.49 17.22 -9.69
C ALA A 40 6.82 17.44 -8.96
N THR A 41 7.16 18.70 -8.71
CA THR A 41 8.20 19.09 -7.75
C THR A 41 7.61 18.97 -6.34
N GLY A 42 7.94 17.86 -5.67
CA GLY A 42 7.47 17.45 -4.34
C GLY A 42 7.41 15.93 -4.35
N TYR A 43 8.12 15.24 -3.43
CA TYR A 43 8.37 13.79 -3.40
C TYR A 43 7.39 12.94 -4.26
N PRO A 44 7.87 12.17 -5.26
CA PRO A 44 6.96 11.41 -6.11
C PRO A 44 6.17 10.45 -5.22
N ILE A 45 4.85 10.53 -5.30
CA ILE A 45 3.95 9.53 -4.75
C ILE A 45 4.47 8.16 -5.20
N GLY A 46 4.69 7.24 -4.24
CA GLY A 46 5.16 5.90 -4.56
C GLY A 46 6.61 5.82 -5.04
N THR A 47 7.59 6.35 -4.30
CA THR A 47 8.99 5.95 -4.55
C THR A 47 9.11 4.43 -4.36
N PRO A 48 9.63 3.67 -5.33
CA PRO A 48 9.80 2.23 -5.19
C PRO A 48 10.87 1.92 -4.15
N THR A 49 10.49 1.23 -3.09
CA THR A 49 11.41 0.70 -2.07
C THR A 49 11.59 -0.80 -2.29
N PRO A 50 12.81 -1.30 -2.54
CA PRO A 50 13.07 -2.74 -2.65
C PRO A 50 12.66 -3.48 -1.36
N VAL A 51 11.95 -4.59 -1.51
CA VAL A 51 11.52 -5.46 -0.41
C VAL A 51 11.73 -6.93 -0.76
N ASP A 52 11.75 -7.80 0.26
CA ASP A 52 11.92 -9.23 0.05
C ASP A 52 10.80 -9.83 -0.83
N PRO A 53 11.08 -10.89 -1.61
CA PRO A 53 10.09 -11.58 -2.45
C PRO A 53 8.83 -12.09 -1.71
N GLY A 54 8.94 -12.30 -0.40
CA GLY A 54 7.85 -12.76 0.47
C GLY A 54 7.12 -11.62 1.19
N PHE A 55 7.47 -10.37 0.93
CA PHE A 55 6.87 -9.22 1.61
C PHE A 55 5.39 -9.09 1.25
N SER A 56 4.57 -8.84 2.26
CA SER A 56 3.11 -8.85 2.20
C SER A 56 2.54 -7.66 2.98
N CYS A 57 1.23 -7.46 2.91
CA CYS A 57 0.57 -6.42 3.71
C CYS A 57 0.72 -6.65 5.21
N LEU A 58 0.83 -7.90 5.67
CA LEU A 58 1.05 -8.23 7.08
C LEU A 58 2.40 -7.72 7.60
N ASN A 59 3.37 -7.48 6.70
CA ASN A 59 4.65 -6.90 7.07
C ASN A 59 4.55 -5.37 7.30
N PHE A 60 3.59 -4.70 6.65
CA PHE A 60 3.20 -3.32 6.97
C PHE A 60 2.20 -3.26 8.14
N ASP A 61 1.34 -4.27 8.21
CA ASP A 61 0.15 -4.31 9.03
C ASP A 61 0.29 -5.25 10.20
N THR A 62 0.99 -4.73 11.16
CA THR A 62 1.25 -5.45 12.37
C THR A 62 0.08 -5.40 13.33
N ALA A 63 -0.81 -4.41 13.20
CA ALA A 63 -2.04 -4.26 13.97
C ALA A 63 -3.26 -5.00 13.42
N GLY A 64 -3.16 -5.63 12.26
CA GLY A 64 -4.29 -6.34 11.64
C GLY A 64 -5.37 -5.40 11.06
N LEU A 65 -4.98 -4.18 10.69
CA LEU A 65 -5.83 -3.13 10.12
C LEU A 65 -5.88 -3.17 8.58
N LEU A 66 -4.81 -3.61 7.94
CA LEU A 66 -4.73 -3.75 6.51
C LEU A 66 -5.23 -5.11 6.07
N ARG A 67 -6.01 -5.07 5.00
CA ARG A 67 -6.35 -6.22 4.21
C ARG A 67 -5.46 -6.27 2.99
N GLU A 68 -5.31 -7.47 2.48
CA GLU A 68 -4.48 -7.75 1.32
C GLU A 68 -5.36 -8.16 0.13
N MET A 69 -5.17 -7.48 -0.99
CA MET A 69 -5.70 -7.90 -2.29
C MET A 69 -4.54 -8.18 -3.24
N THR A 70 -4.36 -9.44 -3.62
CA THR A 70 -3.33 -9.85 -4.57
C THR A 70 -3.93 -10.17 -5.94
N ILE A 71 -3.28 -9.66 -6.99
CA ILE A 71 -3.65 -9.90 -8.38
C ILE A 71 -2.44 -10.36 -9.20
N THR A 72 -2.73 -11.07 -10.29
CA THR A 72 -1.78 -11.26 -11.40
C THR A 72 -2.09 -10.23 -12.47
N PRO A 73 -1.17 -9.30 -12.78
CA PRO A 73 -1.36 -8.32 -13.84
C PRO A 73 -1.59 -8.99 -15.21
N VAL A 74 -2.53 -8.47 -15.99
CA VAL A 74 -2.85 -8.94 -17.35
C VAL A 74 -2.84 -7.73 -18.27
N ASP A 75 -2.25 -7.86 -19.46
CA ASP A 75 -2.14 -6.78 -20.44
C ASP A 75 -3.51 -6.14 -20.74
N GLY A 76 -3.55 -4.80 -20.69
CA GLY A 76 -4.74 -3.98 -20.79
C GLY A 76 -5.32 -3.54 -19.45
N ALA A 77 -6.55 -3.01 -19.50
CA ALA A 77 -7.30 -2.57 -18.33
C ALA A 77 -8.20 -3.69 -17.81
N ARG A 78 -8.18 -3.92 -16.48
CA ARG A 78 -9.01 -4.92 -15.83
C ARG A 78 -9.47 -4.46 -14.45
N GLY A 79 -10.77 -4.67 -14.18
CA GLY A 79 -11.36 -4.46 -12.86
C GLY A 79 -11.15 -5.67 -11.95
N TYR A 80 -10.91 -5.41 -10.68
CA TYR A 80 -10.74 -6.38 -9.61
C TYR A 80 -11.54 -5.93 -8.39
N ASN A 81 -12.23 -6.88 -7.75
CA ASN A 81 -13.05 -6.61 -6.57
C ASN A 81 -12.97 -7.81 -5.61
N ASP A 82 -12.73 -7.57 -4.33
CA ASP A 82 -12.67 -8.60 -3.28
C ASP A 82 -13.85 -8.55 -2.28
N GLY A 83 -14.90 -7.82 -2.64
CA GLY A 83 -16.07 -7.51 -1.82
C GLY A 83 -15.90 -6.25 -0.99
N THR A 84 -14.68 -5.72 -0.85
CA THR A 84 -14.40 -4.51 -0.06
C THR A 84 -13.71 -3.43 -0.88
N LEU A 85 -12.58 -3.76 -1.51
CA LEU A 85 -11.86 -2.89 -2.42
C LEU A 85 -12.32 -3.12 -3.85
N ASP A 86 -12.56 -2.04 -4.58
CA ASP A 86 -12.81 -2.07 -6.03
C ASP A 86 -11.72 -1.27 -6.75
N LEU A 87 -11.04 -1.91 -7.71
CA LEU A 87 -9.83 -1.42 -8.33
C LEU A 87 -9.82 -1.71 -9.84
N THR A 88 -9.54 -0.69 -10.63
CA THR A 88 -9.12 -0.86 -12.03
C THR A 88 -7.59 -0.81 -12.11
N VAL A 89 -6.99 -1.85 -12.68
CA VAL A 89 -5.56 -1.89 -12.99
C VAL A 89 -5.37 -1.84 -14.49
N VAL A 90 -4.43 -1.00 -14.94
CA VAL A 90 -4.01 -0.91 -16.33
C VAL A 90 -2.57 -1.35 -16.41
N TYR A 91 -2.33 -2.52 -16.98
CA TYR A 91 -1.00 -3.09 -17.13
C TYR A 91 -0.61 -3.10 -18.60
N TYR A 92 0.51 -2.48 -18.97
CA TYR A 92 0.86 -2.28 -20.38
C TYR A 92 2.37 -2.16 -20.58
N GLN A 93 2.80 -2.39 -21.83
CA GLN A 93 4.19 -2.20 -22.23
C GLN A 93 4.42 -0.78 -22.75
N SER A 94 5.28 -0.02 -22.08
CA SER A 94 5.73 1.32 -22.47
C SER A 94 7.12 1.30 -23.13
N THR A 95 7.64 2.47 -23.52
CA THR A 95 9.03 2.61 -23.98
C THR A 95 10.07 2.30 -22.90
N ALA A 96 9.70 2.45 -21.62
CA ALA A 96 10.53 2.14 -20.47
C ALA A 96 10.34 0.70 -19.98
N GLY A 97 9.55 -0.14 -20.66
CA GLY A 97 9.22 -1.49 -20.24
C GLY A 97 7.81 -1.61 -19.66
N TRP A 98 7.55 -2.68 -18.91
CA TRP A 98 6.23 -2.97 -18.36
C TRP A 98 5.88 -2.04 -17.20
N ILE A 99 4.69 -1.46 -17.26
CA ILE A 99 4.16 -0.51 -16.28
C ILE A 99 2.79 -0.97 -15.81
N LEU A 100 2.52 -0.76 -14.52
CA LEU A 100 1.22 -0.91 -13.89
C LEU A 100 0.73 0.44 -13.38
N ASP A 101 -0.47 0.83 -13.79
CA ASP A 101 -1.22 1.93 -13.20
C ASP A 101 -2.44 1.36 -12.47
N TRP A 102 -2.89 2.01 -11.40
CA TRP A 102 -4.08 1.59 -10.67
C TRP A 102 -4.97 2.77 -10.29
N TYR A 103 -6.27 2.50 -10.24
CA TYR A 103 -7.33 3.46 -9.92
C TYR A 103 -8.36 2.78 -9.03
N GLN A 104 -8.62 3.35 -7.86
CA GLN A 104 -9.65 2.86 -6.96
C GLN A 104 -11.02 3.38 -7.41
N GLU A 105 -11.97 2.48 -7.61
CA GLU A 105 -13.29 2.78 -8.17
C GLU A 105 -14.33 3.14 -7.09
N ASN A 106 -14.14 2.68 -5.85
CA ASN A 106 -15.02 2.98 -4.73
C ASN A 106 -14.35 3.84 -3.66
N THR A 107 -15.09 4.77 -3.06
CA THR A 107 -14.63 5.49 -1.87
C THR A 107 -15.00 4.68 -0.63
N GLY A 108 -14.03 4.30 0.19
CA GLY A 108 -14.27 3.58 1.44
C GLY A 108 -12.96 3.01 2.00
N PRO A 109 -12.43 1.92 1.43
CA PRO A 109 -11.10 1.48 1.79
C PRO A 109 -10.04 2.51 1.40
N THR A 110 -8.94 2.60 2.13
CA THR A 110 -7.80 3.44 1.75
C THR A 110 -6.61 2.57 1.45
N ILE A 111 -6.14 2.55 0.19
CA ILE A 111 -4.89 1.90 -0.17
C ILE A 111 -3.74 2.69 0.46
N ARG A 112 -2.93 1.99 1.26
CA ARG A 112 -1.77 2.53 1.98
C ARG A 112 -0.45 2.09 1.36
N HIS A 113 -0.44 0.89 0.78
CA HIS A 113 0.73 0.38 0.07
C HIS A 113 0.31 -0.39 -1.17
N ALA A 114 1.15 -0.34 -2.20
CA ALA A 114 1.13 -1.29 -3.31
C ALA A 114 2.49 -1.98 -3.38
N ILE A 115 2.50 -3.29 -3.58
CA ILE A 115 3.71 -4.08 -3.75
C ILE A 115 3.64 -4.70 -5.14
N VAL A 116 4.66 -4.53 -5.96
CA VAL A 116 4.77 -5.20 -7.26
C VAL A 116 5.97 -6.13 -7.25
N GLN A 117 5.81 -7.31 -7.85
CA GLN A 117 6.86 -8.30 -7.98
C GLN A 117 7.07 -8.66 -9.43
N ASP A 118 8.34 -8.72 -9.84
CA ASP A 118 8.73 -9.14 -11.17
C ASP A 118 9.04 -10.64 -11.28
N GLY A 119 9.28 -11.10 -12.51
CA GLY A 119 9.54 -12.51 -12.80
C GLY A 119 10.80 -13.10 -12.16
N ASP A 120 11.73 -12.28 -11.69
CA ASP A 120 12.94 -12.70 -10.97
C ASP A 120 12.72 -12.70 -9.45
N ALA A 121 11.45 -12.58 -9.04
CA ALA A 121 10.98 -12.53 -7.67
C ALA A 121 11.38 -11.27 -6.90
N THR A 122 12.04 -10.28 -7.51
CA THR A 122 12.31 -9.01 -6.82
C THR A 122 11.03 -8.21 -6.66
N SER A 123 10.90 -7.53 -5.52
CA SER A 123 9.67 -6.84 -5.15
C SER A 123 9.96 -5.39 -4.78
N HIS A 124 9.05 -4.50 -5.14
CA HIS A 124 9.09 -3.09 -4.77
C HIS A 124 7.80 -2.73 -4.07
N ALA A 125 7.92 -2.05 -2.94
CA ALA A 125 6.80 -1.44 -2.25
C ALA A 125 6.70 0.05 -2.59
N TYR A 126 5.47 0.51 -2.72
CA TYR A 126 5.05 1.88 -2.96
C TYR A 126 4.16 2.26 -1.78
N THR A 127 4.57 3.26 -1.00
CA THR A 127 3.86 3.67 0.23
C THR A 127 3.19 5.02 0.05
N TYR A 128 1.95 5.14 0.53
CA TYR A 128 1.09 6.31 0.32
C TYR A 128 0.75 6.97 1.64
N ASN A 129 1.35 8.15 1.87
CA ASN A 129 0.97 9.05 2.96
C ASN A 129 1.03 10.52 2.49
N PRO A 130 -0.11 11.21 2.34
CA PRO A 130 -1.47 10.73 2.61
C PRO A 130 -1.91 9.60 1.66
N PRO A 131 -2.97 8.85 1.98
CA PRO A 131 -3.56 7.88 1.06
C PRO A 131 -3.93 8.51 -0.27
N VAL A 132 -3.76 7.75 -1.34
CA VAL A 132 -4.14 8.15 -2.69
C VAL A 132 -5.21 7.20 -3.22
N THR A 133 -5.99 7.65 -4.20
CA THR A 133 -7.01 6.83 -4.89
C THR A 133 -6.54 6.34 -6.26
N SER A 134 -5.33 6.71 -6.66
CA SER A 134 -4.69 6.22 -7.87
C SER A 134 -3.18 6.42 -7.79
N ASP A 135 -2.43 5.57 -8.47
CA ASP A 135 -1.02 5.78 -8.72
C ASP A 135 -0.67 5.25 -10.13
N ARG A 136 0.45 5.73 -10.66
CA ARG A 136 0.90 5.42 -12.02
C ARG A 136 2.37 5.06 -12.01
N GLN A 137 2.79 4.34 -13.04
CA GLN A 137 4.19 3.98 -13.26
C GLN A 137 4.77 3.04 -12.19
N LEU A 138 3.96 2.14 -11.62
CA LEU A 138 4.50 1.06 -10.80
C LEU A 138 5.22 0.07 -11.72
N HIS A 139 6.40 -0.37 -11.30
CA HIS A 139 7.28 -1.21 -12.13
C HIS A 139 8.18 -2.11 -11.26
N GLY A 140 8.67 -3.19 -11.88
CA GLY A 140 9.68 -4.07 -11.27
C GLY A 140 11.10 -3.51 -11.43
N ASP A 141 12.10 -4.37 -11.30
CA ASP A 141 13.49 -3.97 -11.57
C ASP A 141 13.70 -3.58 -13.03
N GLU A 142 14.70 -2.75 -13.23
CA GLU A 142 15.27 -2.51 -14.54
C GLU A 142 15.98 -3.78 -15.05
N ALA A 143 15.62 -4.23 -16.25
CA ALA A 143 16.41 -5.24 -16.94
C ALA A 143 17.76 -4.65 -17.36
N PRO A 144 18.84 -5.45 -17.40
CA PRO A 144 20.16 -4.99 -17.81
C PRO A 144 20.10 -4.27 -19.16
N SER A 145 20.50 -3.00 -19.17
CA SER A 145 20.54 -2.21 -20.40
C SER A 145 21.52 -2.85 -21.38
N ARG A 146 21.07 -3.04 -22.63
CA ARG A 146 21.97 -3.37 -23.74
C ARG A 146 22.40 -2.07 -24.38
N VAL A 147 23.68 -1.94 -24.70
CA VAL A 147 24.26 -0.76 -25.35
C VAL A 147 23.37 -0.30 -26.52
N GLY A 148 22.87 0.93 -26.44
CA GLY A 148 22.01 1.55 -27.45
C GLY A 148 20.51 1.23 -27.35
N LYS A 149 20.04 0.55 -26.30
CA LYS A 149 18.62 0.37 -26.02
C LYS A 149 18.22 1.09 -24.73
N PRO A 150 17.00 1.69 -24.68
CA PRO A 150 16.48 2.24 -23.43
C PRO A 150 16.40 1.13 -22.37
N MET A 151 16.53 1.50 -21.09
CA MET A 151 16.24 0.61 -19.98
C MET A 151 14.80 0.10 -20.08
N GLN A 152 14.59 -1.16 -19.73
CA GLN A 152 13.29 -1.80 -19.80
C GLN A 152 12.94 -2.46 -18.48
N TYR A 153 11.88 -2.01 -17.81
CA TYR A 153 11.29 -2.68 -16.68
C TYR A 153 10.80 -4.08 -17.05
N LYS A 154 11.07 -5.04 -16.16
CA LYS A 154 10.68 -6.44 -16.33
C LYS A 154 9.16 -6.63 -16.20
N PRO A 155 8.59 -7.71 -16.79
CA PRO A 155 7.20 -8.07 -16.57
C PRO A 155 6.92 -8.36 -15.09
N LEU A 156 5.75 -7.92 -14.62
CA LEU A 156 5.24 -8.17 -13.29
C LEU A 156 4.49 -9.49 -13.26
N VAL A 157 4.72 -10.29 -12.23
CA VAL A 157 4.01 -11.56 -11.99
C VAL A 157 2.95 -11.43 -10.91
N ARG A 158 3.07 -10.40 -10.06
CA ARG A 158 2.15 -10.16 -8.93
C ARG A 158 2.10 -8.68 -8.61
N ALA A 159 0.91 -8.21 -8.25
CA ALA A 159 0.70 -6.93 -7.60
C ALA A 159 -0.20 -7.15 -6.37
N THR A 160 0.15 -6.54 -5.25
CA THR A 160 -0.54 -6.66 -3.98
C THR A 160 -0.89 -5.28 -3.46
N PHE A 161 -2.16 -5.06 -3.12
CA PHE A 161 -2.65 -3.80 -2.58
C PHE A 161 -3.01 -3.97 -1.12
N CYS A 162 -2.38 -3.15 -0.28
CA CYS A 162 -2.60 -3.13 1.17
C CYS A 162 -3.53 -1.98 1.49
N TYR A 163 -4.73 -2.31 1.94
CA TYR A 163 -5.77 -1.31 2.17
C TYR A 163 -6.38 -1.47 3.55
N ALA A 164 -6.63 -0.35 4.22
CA ALA A 164 -7.46 -0.34 5.42
C ALA A 164 -8.92 -0.21 4.98
N THR A 165 -9.80 -1.06 5.49
CA THR A 165 -11.24 -0.72 5.55
C THR A 165 -11.39 0.39 6.57
N GLU A 166 -12.30 1.34 6.37
CA GLU A 166 -12.49 2.47 7.31
C GLU A 166 -12.30 2.04 8.78
N ALA A 167 -11.57 2.87 9.53
CA ALA A 167 -11.16 2.56 10.89
C ALA A 167 -12.34 1.97 11.69
N PRO A 168 -12.14 0.86 12.43
CA PRO A 168 -13.03 0.49 13.53
C PRO A 168 -13.51 1.77 14.22
N PRO A 169 -14.83 1.97 14.35
CA PRO A 169 -15.34 3.23 14.83
C PRO A 169 -14.70 3.47 16.20
N ASN A 170 -14.04 4.63 16.34
CA ASN A 170 -13.47 5.17 17.57
C ASN A 170 -11.98 4.90 17.85
N TYR A 171 -11.11 4.70 16.86
CA TYR A 171 -9.68 4.85 17.15
C TYR A 171 -9.34 6.30 17.49
N GLY A 172 -8.56 6.48 18.55
CA GLY A 172 -8.04 7.77 18.99
C GLY A 172 -6.53 7.80 18.97
N GLY A 173 -5.98 8.99 19.16
CA GLY A 173 -4.54 9.19 19.25
C GLY A 173 -4.22 10.62 19.63
N CYS A 174 -3.44 10.75 20.70
CA CYS A 174 -2.92 12.01 21.18
C CYS A 174 -1.54 12.29 20.56
N SER A 175 -1.37 13.52 20.12
CA SER A 175 -0.14 14.02 19.53
C SER A 175 0.98 14.08 20.58
N PRO A 176 2.26 14.14 20.16
CA PRO A 176 3.38 14.31 21.10
C PRO A 176 3.23 15.53 22.02
N GLY A 177 2.68 16.64 21.50
CA GLY A 177 2.45 17.86 22.28
C GLY A 177 1.40 17.71 23.37
N GLU A 178 0.34 16.93 23.11
CA GLU A 178 -0.70 16.65 24.11
C GLU A 178 -0.16 15.77 25.24
N TRP A 179 0.64 14.74 24.92
CA TRP A 179 1.28 13.89 25.93
C TRP A 179 2.29 14.64 26.81
N ARG A 180 3.03 15.60 26.24
CA ARG A 180 4.00 16.41 26.99
C ARG A 180 3.35 17.17 28.16
N GLY A 181 2.12 17.64 27.98
CA GLY A 181 1.37 18.37 29.00
C GLY A 181 0.58 17.47 29.95
N ASN A 182 0.60 16.15 29.75
CA ASN A 182 -0.24 15.21 30.48
C ASN A 182 0.53 14.56 31.63
N GLU A 183 -0.01 14.68 32.85
CA GLU A 183 0.55 14.04 34.05
C GLU A 183 0.09 12.57 34.22
N PHE A 184 -0.90 12.13 33.43
CA PHE A 184 -1.50 10.80 33.53
C PHE A 184 -0.97 9.87 32.44
N TRP A 185 0.22 9.31 32.70
CA TRP A 185 0.81 8.29 31.83
C TRP A 185 0.24 6.90 32.14
N PRO A 186 0.23 5.97 31.17
CA PRO A 186 -0.12 4.57 31.39
C PRO A 186 0.56 3.93 32.60
N VAL A 187 -0.15 3.06 33.30
CA VAL A 187 0.46 2.27 34.39
C VAL A 187 1.63 1.45 33.83
N GLY A 188 2.80 1.59 34.46
CA GLY A 188 4.01 0.86 34.07
C GLY A 188 4.91 1.61 33.08
N ILE A 189 4.52 2.80 32.62
CA ILE A 189 5.36 3.67 31.79
C ILE A 189 5.61 4.97 32.56
N ASN A 190 6.87 5.26 32.90
CA ASN A 190 7.24 6.50 33.59
C ASN A 190 7.92 7.47 32.63
N PHE A 191 7.74 8.77 32.89
CA PHE A 191 8.30 9.84 32.06
C PHE A 191 9.84 9.84 32.01
N ASP A 192 10.49 9.41 33.08
CA ASP A 192 11.94 9.28 33.19
C ASP A 192 12.49 7.93 32.71
N ASP A 193 11.64 7.02 32.23
CA ASP A 193 12.12 5.74 31.69
C ASP A 193 13.02 5.99 30.48
N SER A 194 14.06 5.16 30.33
CA SER A 194 14.99 5.27 29.21
C SER A 194 14.35 4.80 27.89
N LEU A 195 14.57 5.55 26.80
CA LEU A 195 14.20 5.15 25.44
C LEU A 195 14.73 3.75 25.08
N ILE A 196 15.95 3.41 25.53
CA ILE A 196 16.58 2.12 25.25
C ILE A 196 15.78 0.95 25.86
N THR A 197 15.11 1.18 26.98
CA THR A 197 14.28 0.15 27.64
C THR A 197 13.16 -0.31 26.72
N TYR A 198 12.52 0.64 26.02
CA TYR A 198 11.41 0.34 25.11
C TYR A 198 11.93 0.01 23.71
N PHE A 199 12.77 0.86 23.13
CA PHE A 199 13.10 0.82 21.70
C PHE A 199 14.45 0.16 21.39
N GLY A 200 15.18 -0.33 22.40
CA GLY A 200 16.45 -1.03 22.24
C GLY A 200 17.64 -0.10 21.99
N ASN A 201 18.82 -0.69 21.76
CA ASN A 201 20.10 0.02 21.65
C ASN A 201 20.22 0.94 20.42
N GLY A 202 19.29 0.84 19.46
CA GLY A 202 19.19 1.76 18.34
C GLY A 202 18.65 3.15 18.71
N ALA A 203 18.04 3.28 19.89
CA ALA A 203 17.57 4.55 20.44
C ALA A 203 18.69 5.31 21.18
N TRP A 204 18.47 6.61 21.40
CA TRP A 204 19.41 7.45 22.14
C TRP A 204 19.34 7.21 23.65
N GLU A 205 20.45 7.48 24.36
CA GLU A 205 20.52 7.44 25.83
C GLU A 205 19.81 8.66 26.44
N ASP A 206 18.48 8.64 26.39
CA ASP A 206 17.63 9.72 26.89
C ASP A 206 16.32 9.15 27.50
N SER A 207 15.51 10.03 28.07
CA SER A 207 14.21 9.68 28.66
C SER A 207 13.05 9.80 27.66
N LEU A 208 11.94 9.13 27.97
CA LEU A 208 10.71 9.23 27.19
C LEU A 208 10.19 10.68 27.12
N ILE A 209 10.21 11.43 28.23
CA ILE A 209 9.73 12.81 28.26
C ILE A 209 10.55 13.74 27.38
N ASN A 210 11.88 13.60 27.37
CA ASN A 210 12.75 14.43 26.55
C ASN A 210 12.55 14.14 25.05
N ALA A 211 12.26 12.88 24.70
CA ALA A 211 12.01 12.49 23.31
C ALA A 211 10.77 13.15 22.70
N LEU A 212 9.75 13.48 23.50
CA LEU A 212 8.57 14.22 23.02
C LEU A 212 8.92 15.63 22.50
N ASP A 213 10.08 16.15 22.90
CA ASP A 213 10.63 17.46 22.50
C ASP A 213 11.64 17.42 21.36
N TYR A 214 11.91 16.25 20.80
CA TYR A 214 12.88 16.16 19.72
C TYR A 214 12.48 16.99 18.50
N PRO A 215 13.47 17.60 17.81
CA PRO A 215 13.23 18.33 16.58
C PRO A 215 12.81 17.39 15.45
N ASP A 216 12.05 17.92 14.49
CA ASP A 216 11.57 17.22 13.30
C ASP A 216 11.95 17.92 11.99
N ASP A 217 12.87 18.90 12.05
CA ASP A 217 13.27 19.76 10.93
C ASP A 217 14.55 19.33 10.21
N ASP A 218 15.33 18.39 10.75
CA ASP A 218 16.54 17.89 10.10
C ASP A 218 16.19 16.82 9.02
N PRO A 219 16.54 17.06 7.74
CA PRO A 219 16.25 16.10 6.65
C PRO A 219 17.14 14.86 6.67
N GLY A 220 18.22 14.83 7.46
CA GLY A 220 19.14 13.70 7.54
C GLY A 220 18.58 12.47 8.27
N LEU A 221 19.36 11.37 8.27
CA LEU A 221 18.99 10.15 9.01
C LEU A 221 18.82 10.42 10.52
N GLN A 222 19.67 11.28 11.10
CA GLN A 222 19.56 11.61 12.53
C GLN A 222 18.28 12.38 12.85
N GLY A 223 17.92 13.39 12.03
CA GLY A 223 16.62 14.05 12.11
C GLY A 223 15.44 13.11 11.93
N ALA A 224 15.51 12.18 10.98
CA ALA A 224 14.49 11.16 10.79
C ALA A 224 14.33 10.25 12.03
N LYS A 225 15.44 9.86 12.68
CA LYS A 225 15.42 9.09 13.94
C LYS A 225 14.86 9.90 15.10
N ALA A 226 15.20 11.18 15.20
CA ALA A 226 14.66 12.10 16.19
C ALA A 226 13.12 12.17 16.09
N ALA A 227 12.64 12.41 14.87
CA ALA A 227 11.22 12.45 14.57
C ALA A 227 10.53 11.09 14.83
N LEU A 228 11.18 9.97 14.50
CA LEU A 228 10.67 8.64 14.82
C LEU A 228 10.51 8.46 16.33
N LEU A 229 11.55 8.73 17.12
CA LEU A 229 11.52 8.56 18.57
C LEU A 229 10.42 9.42 19.21
N LYS A 230 10.28 10.68 18.78
CA LYS A 230 9.19 11.58 19.21
C LYS A 230 7.80 10.97 18.96
N GLN A 231 7.56 10.50 17.75
CA GLN A 231 6.26 9.90 17.39
C GLN A 231 6.07 8.53 18.05
N ALA A 232 7.13 7.75 18.24
CA ALA A 232 7.10 6.46 18.90
C ALA A 232 6.77 6.57 20.38
N VAL A 233 7.27 7.57 21.10
CA VAL A 233 6.86 7.80 22.49
C VAL A 233 5.38 8.14 22.58
N ALA A 234 4.88 9.07 21.76
CA ALA A 234 3.45 9.38 21.74
C ALA A 234 2.60 8.14 21.38
N ALA A 235 3.04 7.34 20.42
CA ALA A 235 2.38 6.09 20.04
C ALA A 235 2.39 5.05 21.17
N LEU A 236 3.50 4.93 21.90
CA LEU A 236 3.66 4.05 23.05
C LEU A 236 2.67 4.43 24.16
N LEU A 237 2.55 5.73 24.45
CA LEU A 237 1.62 6.25 25.45
C LEU A 237 0.16 6.05 25.03
N ASN A 238 -0.18 6.34 23.77
CA ASN A 238 -1.50 6.06 23.21
C ASN A 238 -1.84 4.57 23.31
N ALA A 239 -0.93 3.69 22.91
CA ALA A 239 -1.10 2.24 22.94
C ALA A 239 -1.24 1.67 24.36
N GLY A 240 -0.58 2.28 25.35
CA GLY A 240 -0.68 1.89 26.75
C GLY A 240 -1.91 2.44 27.47
N THR A 241 -2.70 3.30 26.82
CA THR A 241 -3.82 3.99 27.43
C THR A 241 -5.16 3.40 26.98
N ASP A 242 -5.85 2.72 27.90
CA ASP A 242 -7.11 1.99 27.61
C ASP A 242 -8.20 2.85 26.95
N TRP A 243 -8.26 4.16 27.25
CA TRP A 243 -9.29 5.06 26.74
C TRP A 243 -8.98 5.68 25.37
N VAL A 244 -7.73 5.66 24.90
CA VAL A 244 -7.36 6.22 23.59
C VAL A 244 -7.81 5.31 22.46
N ASN A 245 -7.97 4.00 22.72
CA ASN A 245 -8.23 2.99 21.69
C ASN A 245 -7.27 3.19 20.51
N TYR A 246 -5.96 3.04 20.76
CA TYR A 246 -4.96 3.29 19.73
C TYR A 246 -4.89 2.12 18.73
N PRO A 247 -4.59 2.36 17.44
CA PRO A 247 -4.59 1.29 16.44
C PRO A 247 -3.49 0.25 16.64
N LEU A 248 -2.40 0.58 17.34
CA LEU A 248 -1.28 -0.33 17.62
C LEU A 248 -1.24 -0.71 19.11
N SER A 249 -0.75 -1.90 19.42
CA SER A 249 -0.40 -2.30 20.80
C SER A 249 0.98 -1.76 21.21
N VAL A 250 1.26 -1.76 22.52
CA VAL A 250 2.58 -1.38 23.07
C VAL A 250 3.70 -2.22 22.45
N ASP A 251 3.53 -3.54 22.40
CA ASP A 251 4.53 -4.46 21.84
C ASP A 251 4.81 -4.17 20.35
N GLN A 252 3.76 -3.84 19.59
CA GLN A 252 3.86 -3.49 18.17
C GLN A 252 4.66 -2.19 17.98
N VAL A 253 4.30 -1.11 18.69
CA VAL A 253 5.03 0.17 18.63
C VAL A 253 6.51 -0.04 18.98
N THR A 254 6.78 -0.79 20.04
CA THR A 254 8.15 -1.14 20.46
C THR A 254 8.92 -1.89 19.37
N GLN A 255 8.32 -2.93 18.78
CA GLN A 255 9.01 -3.76 17.79
C GLN A 255 9.32 -3.01 16.50
N PHE A 256 8.41 -2.20 15.93
CA PHE A 256 8.70 -1.48 14.68
C PHE A 256 9.70 -0.37 14.90
N THR A 257 9.56 0.34 16.01
CA THR A 257 10.51 1.42 16.33
C THR A 257 11.91 0.85 16.48
N ARG A 258 12.07 -0.28 17.19
CA ARG A 258 13.36 -0.97 17.30
C ARG A 258 13.90 -1.39 15.94
N PHE A 259 13.10 -2.08 15.13
CA PHE A 259 13.51 -2.53 13.80
C PHE A 259 13.96 -1.37 12.91
N ALA A 260 13.20 -0.28 12.86
CA ALA A 260 13.53 0.90 12.06
C ALA A 260 14.79 1.62 12.58
N LEU A 261 15.01 1.67 13.90
CA LEU A 261 16.21 2.29 14.46
C LEU A 261 17.48 1.45 14.21
N GLU A 262 17.36 0.12 14.32
CA GLU A 262 18.45 -0.84 14.12
C GLU A 262 18.87 -0.96 12.65
N SER A 263 17.94 -0.76 11.70
CA SER A 263 18.26 -0.81 10.27
C SER A 263 19.25 0.26 9.83
N ASN A 264 19.32 1.39 10.56
CA ASN A 264 20.06 2.60 10.14
C ASN A 264 19.71 3.06 8.72
N ASP A 265 18.50 2.76 8.26
CA ASP A 265 18.02 3.09 6.92
C ASP A 265 16.95 4.18 7.00
N ILE A 266 17.21 5.31 6.34
CA ILE A 266 16.29 6.45 6.33
C ILE A 266 14.95 6.08 5.66
N GLU A 267 14.98 5.15 4.72
CA GLU A 267 13.80 4.66 4.00
C GLU A 267 12.98 3.67 4.85
N ALA A 268 13.54 3.11 5.92
CA ALA A 268 12.78 2.37 6.93
C ALA A 268 12.21 3.30 8.01
N VAL A 269 13.00 4.29 8.43
CA VAL A 269 12.66 5.22 9.52
C VAL A 269 11.50 6.14 9.14
N ARG A 270 11.58 6.82 7.99
CA ARG A 270 10.60 7.86 7.61
C ARG A 270 9.17 7.34 7.41
N PRO A 271 8.93 6.20 6.72
CA PRO A 271 7.57 5.69 6.58
C PRO A 271 6.94 5.33 7.92
N LEU A 272 7.70 4.73 8.83
CA LEU A 272 7.22 4.44 10.18
C LEU A 272 6.89 5.72 10.95
N THR A 273 7.79 6.72 10.95
CA THR A 273 7.53 8.03 11.57
C THR A 273 6.22 8.63 11.07
N SER A 274 6.01 8.60 9.76
CA SER A 274 4.82 9.18 9.13
C SER A 274 3.55 8.40 9.49
N THR A 275 3.65 7.08 9.64
CA THR A 275 2.55 6.21 10.09
C THR A 275 2.17 6.51 11.53
N LEU A 276 3.15 6.53 12.45
CA LEU A 276 2.91 6.83 13.86
C LEU A 276 2.37 8.25 14.06
N SER A 277 2.90 9.23 13.31
CA SER A 277 2.37 10.61 13.31
C SER A 277 0.89 10.67 12.90
N ALA A 278 0.50 9.93 11.86
CA ALA A 278 -0.89 9.87 11.42
C ALA A 278 -1.79 9.24 12.50
N TYR A 279 -1.35 8.16 13.15
CA TYR A 279 -2.11 7.53 14.24
C TYR A 279 -2.18 8.41 15.49
N ASN A 280 -1.10 9.11 15.84
CA ASN A 280 -1.07 10.07 16.94
C ASN A 280 -1.91 11.33 16.67
N SER A 281 -2.42 11.51 15.46
CA SER A 281 -3.25 12.66 15.06
C SER A 281 -4.72 12.29 14.84
N LEU A 282 -5.16 11.10 15.30
CA LEU A 282 -6.56 10.67 15.21
C LEU A 282 -7.50 11.42 16.17
N GLY A 283 -6.93 12.17 17.11
CA GLY A 283 -7.65 12.99 18.09
C GLY A 283 -7.69 12.31 19.46
N CYS A 284 -7.39 13.06 20.51
CA CYS A 284 -7.62 12.62 21.88
C CYS A 284 -9.12 12.60 22.16
N VAL A 285 -9.69 11.41 22.32
CA VAL A 285 -11.04 11.27 22.87
C VAL A 285 -10.95 11.29 24.39
N SER A 286 -11.15 12.46 24.99
CA SER A 286 -11.22 12.63 26.46
C SER A 286 -12.60 12.24 27.01
#